data_AF-A0A6L7VQI3-F1
#
_entry.id   AF-A0A6L7VQI3-F1
#
_cell.length_a   1.000
_cell.length_b   1.000
_cell.length_c   1.000
_cell.angle_alpha   90.00
_cell.angle_beta   90.00
_cell.angle_gamma   90.00
#
_symmetry.space_group_name_H-M   'P 1'
#
loop_
_entity.id
_entity.type
_entity.pdbx_description
1 polymer ?
#
loop_
_entity_poly.entity_id
_entity_poly.type
_entity_poly.pdbx_seq_one_letter_code
_entity_poly.pdbx_strand_id
1 'polypeptide(L)' 'MLNAIPIIGWLISFIIATLLAIPFWFIWTYLDIGMLFSFLPEGLQSPGFWATVGAFMCFSILRAVMLPVRSSSKDDD' A
#
# COMPACT_ATOMS: atom_id res chain seq x y z
N MET A 1 -12.57 27.78 -8.47
CA MET A 1 -12.42 26.30 -8.45
C MET A 1 -10.96 26.00 -8.22
N LEU A 2 -10.51 25.90 -6.96
CA LEU A 2 -9.07 25.91 -6.67
C LEU A 2 -8.67 25.25 -5.33
N ASN A 3 -9.50 24.42 -4.68
CA ASN A 3 -9.15 23.85 -3.36
C ASN A 3 -9.65 22.41 -3.11
N ALA A 4 -9.77 21.57 -4.14
CA ALA A 4 -9.83 20.12 -3.91
C ALA A 4 -8.40 19.60 -3.73
N ILE A 5 -7.76 20.01 -2.64
CA ILE A 5 -6.38 19.61 -2.38
C ILE A 5 -6.41 18.08 -2.17
N PRO A 6 -5.67 17.29 -2.96
CA PRO A 6 -5.65 15.83 -2.85
C PRO A 6 -5.06 15.34 -1.51
N ILE A 7 -4.73 16.25 -0.59
CA ILE A 7 -4.20 15.96 0.74
C ILE A 7 -5.10 15.01 1.55
N ILE A 8 -6.43 15.19 1.51
CA ILE A 8 -7.33 14.34 2.31
C ILE A 8 -7.31 12.90 1.81
N GLY A 9 -7.36 12.70 0.49
CA GLY A 9 -7.28 11.36 -0.11
C GLY A 9 -5.93 10.68 0.16
N TRP A 10 -4.85 11.45 0.14
CA TRP A 10 -3.50 10.97 0.46
C TRP A 10 -3.35 10.60 1.93
N LEU A 11 -3.90 11.42 2.84
CA LEU A 11 -3.87 11.17 4.28
C LEU A 11 -4.67 9.91 4.64
N ILE A 12 -5.86 9.74 4.07
CA ILE A 12 -6.68 8.54 4.27
C ILE A 12 -5.94 7.31 3.72
N SER A 13 -5.34 7.42 2.53
CA SER A 13 -4.56 6.32 1.93
C SER A 13 -3.35 5.96 2.81
N PHE A 14 -2.67 6.96 3.38
CA PHE A 14 -1.55 6.76 4.28
C PHE A 14 -1.94 6.06 5.57
N ILE A 15 -3.06 6.44 6.18
CA ILE A 15 -3.58 5.78 7.39
C ILE A 15 -3.90 4.32 7.08
N ILE A 16 -4.62 4.06 5.98
CA ILE A 16 -4.98 2.69 5.58
C ILE A 16 -3.74 1.85 5.29
N ALA A 17 -2.77 2.39 4.54
CA ALA A 17 -1.51 1.71 4.25
C ALA A 17 -0.71 1.42 5.52
N THR A 18 -0.70 2.35 6.48
CA THR A 18 -0.05 2.15 7.78
C THR A 18 -0.74 1.06 8.58
N LEU A 19 -2.07 1.05 8.64
CA LEU A 19 -2.85 0.01 9.33
C LEU A 19 -2.65 -1.38 8.71
N LEU A 20 -2.50 -1.48 7.38
CA LEU A 20 -2.18 -2.73 6.69
C LEU A 20 -0.71 -3.14 6.88
N ALA A 21 0.20 -2.17 6.94
CA ALA A 21 1.62 -2.42 7.16
C ALA A 21 1.92 -3.00 8.54
N ILE A 22 1.17 -2.61 9.58
CA ILE A 22 1.38 -3.11 10.95
C ILE A 22 1.29 -4.64 11.05
N PRO A 23 0.18 -5.31 10.70
CA PRO A 23 0.07 -6.76 10.79
C PRO A 23 1.02 -7.46 9.82
N PHE A 24 1.20 -6.93 8.61
CA PHE A 24 2.15 -7.51 7.65
C PHE A 24 3.58 -7.45 8.18
N TRP A 25 4.05 -6.30 8.65
CA TRP A 25 5.41 -6.11 9.14
C TRP A 25 5.66 -6.95 10.39
N PHE A 26 4.67 -7.03 11.29
CA PHE A 26 4.76 -7.86 12.48
C PHE A 26 4.92 -9.33 12.11
N ILE A 27 4.08 -9.85 11.22
CA ILE A 27 4.17 -11.24 10.73
C ILE A 27 5.49 -11.48 10.00
N TRP A 28 5.88 -10.59 9.10
CA TRP A 28 7.09 -10.75 8.30
C TRP A 28 8.37 -10.76 9.15
N THR A 29 8.44 -9.87 10.15
CA THR A 29 9.65 -9.64 10.96
C THR A 29 9.71 -10.50 12.22
N TYR A 30 8.58 -10.69 12.93
CA TYR A 30 8.58 -11.43 14.20
C TYR A 30 8.22 -12.91 14.06
N LEU A 31 7.47 -13.30 13.02
CA LEU A 31 7.22 -14.71 12.72
C LEU A 31 8.24 -15.27 11.72
N ASP A 32 9.26 -14.47 11.38
CA ASP A 32 10.41 -14.84 10.56
C ASP A 32 10.03 -15.47 9.21
N ILE A 33 8.90 -15.02 8.64
CA ILE A 33 8.44 -15.46 7.31
C ILE A 33 9.49 -15.13 6.25
N GLY A 34 10.25 -14.04 6.44
CA GLY A 34 11.36 -13.68 5.56
C GLY A 34 12.41 -14.79 5.39
N MET A 35 12.59 -15.67 6.39
CA MET A 35 13.52 -16.80 6.32
C MET A 35 13.09 -17.87 5.30
N LEU A 36 11.78 -18.01 5.05
CA LEU A 36 11.25 -18.88 3.98
C LEU A 36 11.66 -18.37 2.60
N PHE A 37 11.98 -17.08 2.50
CA PHE A 37 12.41 -16.40 1.29
C PHE A 37 13.92 -16.23 1.27
N SER A 38 14.68 -17.31 1.55
CA SER A 38 16.15 -17.31 1.56
C SER A 38 16.81 -16.94 0.22
N PHE A 39 16.03 -16.95 -0.87
CA PHE A 39 16.46 -16.46 -2.18
C PHE A 39 16.47 -14.92 -2.30
N LEU A 40 15.82 -14.19 -1.37
CA LEU A 40 15.86 -12.73 -1.35
C LEU A 40 17.15 -12.22 -0.69
N PRO A 41 17.70 -11.09 -1.14
CA PRO A 41 18.79 -10.38 -0.46
C PRO A 41 18.44 -10.06 1.00
N GLU A 42 19.44 -10.08 1.90
CA GLU A 42 19.26 -9.85 3.34
C GLU A 42 18.48 -8.56 3.66
N GLY A 43 18.68 -7.49 2.89
CA GLY A 43 17.96 -6.22 3.06
C GLY A 43 16.46 -6.27 2.78
N LEU A 44 15.97 -7.30 2.07
CA LEU A 44 14.54 -7.54 1.83
C LEU A 44 13.94 -8.65 2.71
N GLN A 45 14.79 -9.44 3.38
CA GLN A 45 14.33 -10.46 4.33
C GLN A 45 13.81 -9.82 5.62
N SER A 46 14.41 -8.69 6.04
CA SER A 46 14.00 -7.91 7.22
C SER A 46 13.65 -6.46 6.85
N PRO A 47 12.56 -6.23 6.08
CA PRO A 47 12.18 -4.89 5.67
C PRO A 47 11.82 -4.04 6.89
N GLY A 48 12.34 -2.81 6.94
CA GLY A 48 11.94 -1.85 7.96
C GLY A 48 10.46 -1.46 7.80
N PHE A 49 9.79 -1.13 8.92
CA PHE A 49 8.37 -0.80 8.95
C PHE A 49 7.96 0.25 7.91
N TRP A 50 8.72 1.34 7.81
CA TRP A 50 8.43 2.42 6.86
C TRP A 50 8.61 2.02 5.39
N ALA A 51 9.51 1.07 5.11
CA ALA A 51 9.65 0.51 3.77
C ALA A 51 8.40 -0.30 3.40
N THR A 52 7.83 -1.04 4.35
CA THR A 52 6.56 -1.76 4.18
C THR A 52 5.39 -0.79 3.95
N VAL A 53 5.28 0.28 4.75
CA VAL A 53 4.25 1.31 4.56
C VAL A 53 4.38 1.95 3.17
N GLY A 54 5.61 2.31 2.79
CA GLY A 54 5.91 2.84 1.46
C GLY A 54 5.53 1.89 0.33
N ALA A 55 5.79 0.59 0.48
CA ALA A 55 5.42 -0.41 -0.51
C ALA A 55 3.90 -0.49 -0.71
N PHE A 56 3.10 -0.50 0.37
CA PHE A 56 1.64 -0.50 0.27
C PHE A 56 1.07 0.80 -0.31
N MET A 57 1.70 1.93 0.00
CA MET A 57 1.37 3.23 -0.61
C MET A 57 1.64 3.21 -2.12
N CYS A 58 2.84 2.80 -2.53
CA CYS A 58 3.21 2.68 -3.94
C CYS A 58 2.30 1.71 -4.68
N PHE A 59 1.96 0.56 -4.08
CA PHE A 59 1.03 -0.41 -4.66
C PHE A 59 -0.37 0.18 -4.86
N SER A 60 -0.86 0.95 -3.89
CA SER A 60 -2.17 1.61 -3.98
C SER A 60 -2.22 2.65 -5.10
N ILE A 61 -1.15 3.44 -5.24
CA ILE A 61 -1.00 4.41 -6.34
C ILE A 61 -0.89 3.68 -7.68
N LEU A 62 -0.05 2.64 -7.76
CA LEU A 62 0.13 1.85 -8.97
C LEU A 62 -1.19 1.23 -9.42
N ARG A 63 -1.97 0.69 -8.49
CA ARG A 63 -3.31 0.16 -8.76
C ARG A 63 -4.24 1.23 -9.31
N ALA A 64 -4.22 2.44 -8.74
CA ALA A 64 -5.04 3.55 -9.21
C ALA A 64 -4.65 4.05 -10.61
N VAL A 65 -3.37 3.96 -10.97
CA VAL A 65 -2.86 4.38 -12.29
C VAL A 65 -3.05 3.30 -13.34
N MET A 66 -2.82 2.03 -12.99
CA MET A 66 -2.80 0.91 -13.94
C MET A 66 -4.18 0.30 -14.18
N LEU A 67 -5.12 0.40 -13.23
CA LEU A 67 -6.47 -0.13 -13.42
C LEU A 67 -7.42 0.98 -13.88
N PRO A 68 -8.08 0.82 -15.03
CA PRO A 68 -9.09 1.78 -15.46
C PRO A 68 -10.23 1.80 -14.44
N VAL A 69 -10.61 3.00 -14.01
CA VAL A 69 -11.77 3.22 -13.15
C VAL A 69 -13.00 2.78 -13.93
N ARG A 70 -13.72 1.76 -13.45
CA ARG A 70 -15.03 1.40 -14.01
C ARG A 70 -15.98 2.57 -13.76
N SER A 71 -16.21 3.40 -14.76
CA SER A 71 -17.31 4.34 -14.78
C SER A 71 -18.61 3.54 -14.86
N SER A 72 -19.37 3.48 -13.78
CA SER A 72 -20.77 3.03 -13.84
C SER A 72 -21.52 4.07 -14.66
N SER A 73 -21.81 3.80 -15.93
CA SER A 73 -22.87 4.54 -16.61
C SER A 73 -24.15 4.21 -15.86
N LYS A 74 -24.74 5.22 -15.21
CA LYS A 74 -26.18 5.20 -14.98
C LYS A 74 -26.77 5.53 -16.33
N ASP A 75 -27.27 4.50 -17.01
CA ASP A 75 -28.21 4.70 -18.09
C ASP A 75 -29.51 5.12 -17.38
N ASP A 76 -29.82 6.41 -17.47
CA ASP A 76 -31.06 7.01 -16.97
C ASP A 76 -32.17 6.65 -17.98
N ASP A 77 -33.06 5.72 -17.60
CA ASP A 77 -34.38 5.47 -18.20
C ASP A 77 -35.47 5.76 -17.14
#